data_AF-A0A478ECE8-F1
#
_entry.id   AF-A0A478ECE8-F1
#
_cell.length_a   1.000
_cell.length_b   1.000
_cell.length_c   1.000
_cell.angle_alpha   90.00
_cell.angle_beta   90.00
_cell.angle_gamma   90.00
#
_symmetry.space_group_name_H-M   'P 1'
#
loop_
_entity.id
_entity.type
_entity.pdbx_description
1 polymer ?
#
loop_
_entity_poly.entity_id
_entity_poly.type
_entity_poly.pdbx_seq_one_letter_code
_entity_poly.pdbx_strand_id
1 'polypeptide(L)'
;MAPQFKRRKLENAVEEISFDPDARHEFLTGFHKRKVQRIKLAQEHAEKRAREEKREERRKIREQRAAEIEQALNESKRMLEQIRGDASSQESGSDSGSEEWQGFEEPAPVDYEEEYIDEDKYTTVTVEEMGLSKNELHKQDKSSDDEDDKKHKEEEEVPKKPKAAKKYGSKSGAPKKKKKQFRYESKEERKITRRKERAGKKKKASARQER
;
A
#
# COMPACT_ATOMS: atom_id res chain seq x y z
N MET A 1 27.36 -39.53 22.91
CA MET A 1 26.73 -39.00 24.14
C MET A 1 25.67 -37.98 23.71
N ALA A 2 24.40 -38.12 24.12
CA ALA A 2 23.33 -37.20 23.73
C ALA A 2 23.47 -35.84 24.43
N PRO A 3 23.10 -34.71 23.79
CA PRO A 3 23.23 -33.39 24.39
C PRO A 3 22.26 -33.22 25.56
N GLN A 4 22.74 -32.64 26.65
CA GLN A 4 22.03 -32.52 27.91
C GLN A 4 21.09 -31.32 27.81
N PHE A 5 19.78 -31.56 27.94
CA PHE A 5 18.77 -30.49 27.84
C PHE A 5 18.85 -29.58 29.08
N LYS A 6 19.40 -28.36 28.92
CA LYS A 6 19.32 -27.31 29.94
C LYS A 6 17.86 -26.94 30.17
N ARG A 7 17.34 -27.24 31.37
CA ARG A 7 16.00 -26.81 31.80
C ARG A 7 16.02 -25.28 31.97
N ARG A 8 15.11 -24.58 31.28
CA ARG A 8 14.97 -23.12 31.40
C ARG A 8 14.39 -22.78 32.78
N LYS A 9 14.98 -21.80 33.48
CA LYS A 9 14.43 -21.24 34.72
C LYS A 9 13.16 -20.45 34.38
N LEU A 10 12.03 -20.80 35.00
CA LEU A 10 10.79 -20.03 34.91
C LEU A 10 10.85 -18.98 36.02
N GLU A 11 11.11 -17.72 35.67
CA GLU A 11 11.28 -16.65 36.67
C GLU A 11 9.96 -16.20 37.32
N ASN A 12 8.83 -16.46 36.66
CA ASN A 12 7.50 -16.13 37.15
C ASN A 12 6.69 -17.41 37.34
N ALA A 13 6.99 -18.17 38.39
CA ALA A 13 6.10 -19.21 38.86
C ALA A 13 5.01 -18.54 39.71
N VAL A 14 3.81 -18.40 39.15
CA VAL A 14 2.66 -17.85 39.89
C VAL A 14 2.33 -18.82 41.03
N GLU A 15 2.38 -18.34 42.27
CA GLU A 15 2.24 -19.17 43.49
C GLU A 15 0.81 -19.69 43.67
N GLU A 16 -0.21 -18.92 43.25
CA GLU A 16 -1.62 -19.29 43.37
C GLU A 16 -2.40 -18.94 42.09
N ILE A 17 -3.17 -19.91 41.57
CA ILE A 17 -4.01 -19.72 40.39
C ILE A 17 -5.47 -19.79 40.83
N SER A 18 -6.13 -18.64 40.92
CA SER A 18 -7.58 -18.56 41.15
C SER A 18 -8.33 -18.74 39.83
N PHE A 19 -9.21 -19.74 39.76
CA PHE A 19 -10.09 -19.93 38.61
C PHE A 19 -11.48 -19.40 38.90
N ASP A 20 -11.90 -18.40 38.13
CA ASP A 20 -13.27 -17.91 38.15
C ASP A 20 -14.17 -18.88 37.35
N PRO A 21 -15.15 -19.55 37.98
CA PRO A 21 -16.00 -20.53 37.31
C PRO A 21 -16.80 -19.94 36.16
N ASP A 22 -17.19 -18.66 36.24
CA ASP A 22 -17.95 -17.98 35.19
C ASP A 22 -17.08 -17.71 33.96
N ALA A 23 -15.87 -17.20 34.15
CA ALA A 23 -14.89 -17.04 33.08
C ALA A 23 -14.52 -18.38 32.44
N ARG A 24 -14.45 -19.45 33.25
CA ARG A 24 -14.25 -20.82 32.73
C ARG A 24 -15.44 -21.28 31.89
N HIS A 25 -16.67 -21.01 32.31
CA HIS A 25 -17.86 -21.38 31.57
C HIS A 25 -17.97 -20.61 30.24
N GLU A 26 -17.68 -19.31 30.24
CA GLU A 26 -17.57 -18.50 29.02
C GLU A 26 -16.43 -18.97 28.12
N PHE A 27 -15.32 -19.41 28.69
CA PHE A 27 -14.23 -20.01 27.93
C PHE A 27 -14.65 -21.37 27.34
N LEU A 28 -15.43 -22.19 28.04
CA LEU A 28 -15.86 -23.47 27.46
C LEU A 28 -16.97 -23.32 26.42
N THR A 29 -17.85 -22.33 26.54
CA THR A 29 -19.00 -22.17 25.62
C THR A 29 -18.74 -21.15 24.50
N GLY A 30 -17.90 -20.15 24.75
CA GLY A 30 -17.66 -19.00 23.88
C GLY A 30 -16.60 -19.18 22.78
N PHE A 31 -16.38 -20.40 22.26
CA PHE A 31 -15.32 -20.67 21.27
C PHE A 31 -15.38 -19.76 20.03
N HIS A 32 -16.59 -19.47 19.53
CA HIS A 32 -16.77 -18.57 18.39
C HIS A 32 -16.36 -17.14 18.75
N LYS A 33 -16.78 -16.63 19.92
CA LYS A 33 -16.38 -15.30 20.44
C LYS A 33 -14.86 -15.19 20.51
N ARG A 34 -14.17 -16.19 21.07
CA ARG A 34 -12.69 -16.19 21.14
C ARG A 34 -12.00 -16.32 19.79
N LYS A 35 -12.58 -17.07 18.85
CA LYS A 35 -12.05 -17.15 17.49
C LYS A 35 -12.13 -15.77 16.81
N VAL A 36 -13.28 -15.11 16.92
CA VAL A 36 -13.47 -13.75 16.40
C VAL A 36 -12.53 -12.76 17.08
N GLN A 37 -12.41 -12.80 18.41
CA GLN A 37 -11.47 -11.96 19.14
C GLN A 37 -10.02 -12.18 18.70
N ARG A 38 -9.57 -13.42 18.51
CA ARG A 38 -8.21 -13.68 17.99
C ARG A 38 -8.00 -13.12 16.59
N ILE A 39 -9.00 -13.22 15.72
CA ILE A 39 -8.93 -12.64 14.38
C ILE A 39 -8.84 -11.12 14.48
N LYS A 40 -9.67 -10.48 15.32
CA LYS A 40 -9.64 -9.04 15.55
C LYS A 40 -8.30 -8.57 16.12
N LEU A 41 -7.80 -9.23 17.16
CA LEU A 41 -6.49 -8.91 17.75
C LEU A 41 -5.35 -9.05 16.73
N ALA A 42 -5.41 -10.06 15.86
CA ALA A 42 -4.43 -10.22 14.78
C ALA A 42 -4.52 -9.08 13.75
N GLN A 43 -5.74 -8.64 13.41
CA GLN A 43 -5.99 -7.49 12.54
C GLN A 43 -5.49 -6.19 13.17
N GLU A 44 -5.86 -5.91 14.42
CA GLU A 44 -5.42 -4.72 15.18
C GLU A 44 -3.89 -4.66 15.32
N HIS A 45 -3.24 -5.79 15.59
CA HIS A 45 -1.78 -5.85 15.65
C HIS A 45 -1.15 -5.57 14.28
N ALA A 46 -1.70 -6.12 13.20
CA ALA A 46 -1.22 -5.86 11.84
C ALA A 46 -1.40 -4.38 11.46
N GLU A 47 -2.54 -3.78 11.79
CA GLU A 47 -2.80 -2.35 11.58
C GLU A 47 -1.85 -1.45 12.37
N LYS A 48 -1.60 -1.79 13.64
CA LYS A 48 -0.66 -1.06 14.49
C LYS A 48 0.75 -1.10 13.90
N ARG A 49 1.22 -2.28 13.47
CA ARG A 49 2.53 -2.45 12.83
C ARG A 49 2.63 -1.69 11.51
N ALA A 50 1.60 -1.77 10.66
CA ALA A 50 1.57 -1.03 9.40
C ALA A 50 1.58 0.50 9.61
N ARG A 51 0.91 1.01 10.66
CA ARG A 51 0.93 2.43 11.01
C ARG A 51 2.32 2.86 11.53
N GLU A 52 2.97 2.03 12.33
CA GLU A 52 4.35 2.27 12.80
C GLU A 52 5.33 2.29 11.63
N GLU A 53 5.26 1.30 10.74
CA GLU A 53 6.10 1.21 9.53
C GLU A 53 5.92 2.43 8.62
N LYS A 54 4.67 2.85 8.32
CA LYS A 54 4.41 4.08 7.55
C LYS A 54 4.98 5.33 8.21
N ARG A 55 4.99 5.40 9.55
CA ARG A 55 5.56 6.54 10.27
C ARG A 55 7.08 6.55 10.17
N GLU A 56 7.71 5.38 10.30
CA GLU A 56 9.16 5.21 10.13
C GLU A 56 9.61 5.50 8.70
N GLU A 57 8.88 5.03 7.69
CA GLU A 57 9.13 5.35 6.28
C GLU A 57 9.08 6.85 6.02
N ARG A 58 8.04 7.54 6.51
CA ARG A 58 7.95 9.00 6.40
C ARG A 58 9.09 9.70 7.12
N ARG A 59 9.53 9.19 8.27
CA ARG A 59 10.69 9.74 8.98
C ARG A 59 11.96 9.56 8.15
N LYS A 60 12.20 8.37 7.61
CA LYS A 60 13.35 8.07 6.74
C LYS A 60 13.38 8.96 5.50
N ILE A 61 12.24 9.18 4.84
CA ILE A 61 12.16 10.08 3.67
C ILE A 61 12.52 11.52 4.06
N ARG A 62 12.06 12.00 5.23
CA ARG A 62 12.43 13.35 5.70
C ARG A 62 13.90 13.46 6.05
N GLU A 63 14.45 12.44 6.72
CA GLU A 63 15.88 12.38 7.06
C GLU A 63 16.74 12.32 5.80
N GLN A 64 16.35 11.54 4.79
CA GLN A 64 17.01 11.48 3.48
C GLN A 64 17.01 12.84 2.80
N ARG A 65 15.84 13.49 2.68
CA ARG A 65 15.74 14.84 2.09
C ARG A 65 16.56 15.87 2.85
N ALA A 66 16.56 15.82 4.19
CA ALA A 66 17.36 16.73 4.99
C ALA A 66 18.87 16.51 4.76
N ALA A 67 19.31 15.26 4.68
CA ALA A 67 20.70 14.92 4.40
C ALA A 67 21.12 15.33 2.97
N GLU A 68 20.26 15.14 1.97
CA GLU A 68 20.49 15.59 0.59
C GLU A 68 20.66 17.12 0.53
N ILE A 69 19.80 17.86 1.25
CA ILE A 69 19.90 19.33 1.33
C ILE A 69 21.21 19.75 2.03
N GLU A 70 21.58 19.09 3.12
CA GLU A 70 22.83 19.38 3.82
C GLU A 70 24.06 19.11 2.93
N GLN A 71 24.05 18.01 2.18
CA GLN A 71 25.09 17.69 1.21
C GLN A 71 25.18 18.74 0.11
N ALA A 72 24.05 19.13 -0.50
CA ALA A 72 24.00 20.16 -1.52
C ALA A 72 24.51 21.52 -1.01
N LEU A 73 24.16 21.91 0.21
CA LEU A 73 24.67 23.13 0.85
C LEU A 73 26.18 23.06 1.08
N ASN A 74 26.70 21.91 1.52
CA ASN A 74 28.13 21.72 1.74
C ASN A 74 28.91 21.72 0.41
N GLU A 75 28.37 21.12 -0.65
CA GLU A 75 28.93 21.16 -2.00
C GLU A 75 28.94 22.58 -2.58
N SER A 76 27.82 23.32 -2.45
CA SER A 76 27.74 24.73 -2.84
C SER A 76 28.74 25.59 -2.10
N LYS A 77 28.88 25.42 -0.78
CA LYS A 77 29.90 26.11 0.03
C LYS A 77 31.32 25.79 -0.45
N ARG A 78 31.63 24.52 -0.75
CA ARG A 78 32.93 24.12 -1.29
C ARG A 78 33.21 24.75 -2.66
N MET A 79 32.21 24.79 -3.53
CA MET A 79 32.34 25.44 -4.84
C MET A 79 32.58 26.95 -4.70
N LEU A 80 31.85 27.63 -3.82
CA LEU A 80 32.07 29.04 -3.52
C LEU A 80 33.44 29.29 -2.88
N GLU A 81 33.92 28.41 -2.01
CA GLU A 81 35.25 28.50 -1.41
C GLU A 81 36.36 28.27 -2.44
N GLN A 82 36.17 27.36 -3.40
CA GLN A 82 37.07 27.17 -4.54
C GLN A 82 37.11 28.41 -5.43
N ILE A 83 35.95 28.97 -5.79
CA ILE A 83 35.85 30.20 -6.58
C ILE A 83 36.46 31.39 -5.83
N ARG A 84 36.21 31.52 -4.52
CA ARG A 84 36.80 32.58 -3.69
C ARG A 84 38.32 32.43 -3.55
N GLY A 85 38.81 31.20 -3.41
CA GLY A 85 40.25 30.90 -3.39
C GLY A 85 40.92 31.27 -4.72
N ASP A 86 40.28 30.95 -5.85
CA ASP A 86 40.74 31.26 -7.21
C ASP A 86 40.64 32.76 -7.54
N ALA A 87 39.54 33.41 -7.14
CA ALA A 87 39.35 34.86 -7.25
C ALA A 87 40.33 35.66 -6.39
N SER A 88 40.79 35.14 -5.24
CA SER A 88 41.86 35.77 -4.48
C SER A 88 43.24 35.65 -5.14
N SER A 89 43.42 34.71 -6.08
CA SER A 89 44.60 34.62 -6.94
C SER A 89 44.48 35.51 -8.20
N GLN A 90 43.29 36.05 -8.48
CA GLN A 90 42.98 36.81 -9.69
C GLN A 90 42.14 38.07 -9.38
N GLU A 91 42.45 38.80 -8.30
CA GLU A 91 41.91 40.14 -8.07
C GLU A 91 42.84 41.19 -8.71
N SER A 92 42.67 41.38 -10.01
CA SER A 92 42.77 42.69 -10.64
C SER A 92 41.86 42.71 -11.84
N GLY A 93 40.68 43.31 -11.67
CA GLY A 93 39.96 43.95 -12.75
C GLY A 93 38.52 43.49 -12.96
N SER A 94 37.68 44.49 -13.19
CA SER A 94 36.37 44.44 -13.86
C SER A 94 35.21 44.11 -12.94
N ASP A 95 34.56 45.10 -12.34
CA ASP A 95 33.65 46.12 -12.89
C ASP A 95 32.19 45.69 -12.76
N SER A 96 31.45 46.61 -12.17
CA SER A 96 30.13 46.47 -11.57
C SER A 96 29.05 46.63 -12.62
N GLY A 97 28.66 45.55 -13.29
CA GLY A 97 27.48 45.50 -14.16
C GLY A 97 26.25 44.99 -13.40
N SER A 98 25.44 45.90 -12.87
CA SER A 98 24.11 45.61 -12.34
C SER A 98 23.13 45.31 -13.47
N GLU A 99 23.09 44.06 -13.93
CA GLU A 99 22.03 43.57 -14.83
C GLU A 99 20.79 43.22 -14.00
N GLU A 100 19.91 44.21 -13.88
CA GLU A 100 18.59 44.13 -13.25
C GLU A 100 17.72 43.15 -14.05
N TRP A 101 17.30 42.05 -13.39
CA TRP A 101 16.55 40.96 -14.00
C TRP A 101 15.19 41.45 -14.53
N GLN A 102 15.11 41.66 -15.84
CA GLN A 102 13.85 41.87 -16.56
C GLN A 102 13.11 40.53 -16.59
N GLY A 103 12.02 40.43 -15.82
CA GLY A 103 11.19 39.22 -15.77
C GLY A 103 10.72 38.80 -17.17
N PHE A 104 10.42 37.50 -17.31
CA PHE A 104 9.95 36.91 -18.57
C PHE A 104 8.71 37.66 -19.08
N GLU A 105 8.69 37.97 -20.39
CA GLU A 105 7.48 38.44 -21.06
C GLU A 105 6.38 37.38 -20.95
N GLU A 106 5.23 37.78 -20.42
CA GLU A 106 4.04 36.94 -20.34
C GLU A 106 3.62 36.57 -21.77
N PRO A 107 3.68 35.27 -22.16
CA PRO A 107 3.35 34.86 -23.51
C PRO A 107 1.88 35.17 -23.78
N ALA A 108 1.57 35.59 -25.01
CA ALA A 108 0.20 35.83 -25.43
C ALA A 108 -0.68 34.60 -25.16
N PRO A 109 -1.96 34.79 -24.76
CA PRO A 109 -2.87 33.67 -24.54
C PRO A 109 -3.06 32.95 -25.87
N VAL A 110 -2.51 31.75 -25.98
CA VAL A 110 -2.70 30.89 -27.15
C VAL A 110 -3.56 29.71 -26.70
N ASP A 111 -4.81 29.75 -27.16
CA ASP A 111 -5.74 28.63 -27.06
C ASP A 111 -5.23 27.53 -28.01
N TYR A 112 -4.44 26.59 -27.48
CA TYR A 112 -3.95 25.44 -28.22
C TYR A 112 -4.94 24.29 -28.11
N GLU A 113 -5.62 23.96 -29.21
CA GLU A 113 -6.37 22.71 -29.36
C GLU A 113 -5.46 21.66 -30.00
N GLU A 114 -4.91 20.74 -29.20
CA GLU A 114 -4.15 19.58 -29.71
C GLU A 114 -5.06 18.34 -29.81
N GLU A 115 -5.36 17.94 -31.05
CA GLU A 115 -6.11 16.71 -31.34
C GLU A 115 -5.20 15.48 -31.21
N TYR A 116 -5.28 14.77 -30.07
CA TYR A 116 -4.67 13.45 -29.89
C TYR A 116 -5.66 12.36 -30.33
N ILE A 117 -5.33 11.64 -31.41
CA ILE A 117 -6.12 10.51 -31.92
C ILE A 117 -5.63 9.22 -31.27
N ASP A 118 -6.39 8.69 -30.32
CA ASP A 118 -6.35 7.27 -29.95
C ASP A 118 -7.64 6.62 -30.46
N GLU A 119 -7.51 5.63 -31.35
CA GLU A 119 -8.55 5.09 -32.27
C GLU A 119 -9.82 4.51 -31.61
N ASP A 120 -9.95 4.49 -30.28
CA ASP A 120 -11.10 3.84 -29.60
C ASP A 120 -11.81 4.65 -28.50
N LYS A 121 -11.37 5.88 -28.15
CA LYS A 121 -12.08 6.71 -27.14
C LYS A 121 -11.90 8.20 -27.39
N TYR A 122 -12.98 8.89 -27.76
CA TYR A 122 -13.02 10.36 -27.78
C TYR A 122 -13.23 10.91 -26.37
N THR A 123 -12.20 11.54 -25.80
CA THR A 123 -12.33 12.36 -24.60
C THR A 123 -11.74 13.73 -24.89
N THR A 124 -12.56 14.77 -24.92
CA THR A 124 -12.09 16.16 -25.04
C THR A 124 -11.75 16.69 -23.66
N VAL A 125 -10.53 17.21 -23.49
CA VAL A 125 -10.10 17.88 -22.26
C VAL A 125 -10.03 19.37 -22.55
N THR A 126 -10.90 20.15 -21.92
CA THR A 126 -10.91 21.62 -22.00
C THR A 126 -10.13 22.18 -20.80
N VAL A 127 -9.12 23.00 -21.08
CA VAL A 127 -8.34 23.69 -20.04
C VAL A 127 -8.89 25.11 -19.92
N GLU A 128 -9.58 25.39 -18.82
CA GLU A 128 -10.06 26.74 -18.48
C GLU A 128 -9.22 27.30 -17.32
N GLU A 129 -8.92 28.60 -17.38
CA GLU A 129 -8.16 29.30 -16.33
C GLU A 129 -8.99 29.38 -15.04
N MET A 130 -8.64 28.53 -14.07
CA MET A 130 -9.16 28.64 -12.70
C MET A 130 -8.51 29.84 -12.01
N GLY A 131 -9.31 30.84 -11.63
CA GLY A 131 -8.83 32.03 -10.93
C GLY A 131 -8.00 31.69 -9.69
N LEU A 132 -6.71 32.02 -9.71
CA LEU A 132 -5.69 31.67 -8.69
C LEU A 132 -5.87 32.40 -7.34
N SER A 133 -7.06 32.89 -7.02
CA SER A 133 -7.29 33.51 -5.72
C SER A 133 -7.34 32.41 -4.64
N LYS A 134 -6.48 32.55 -3.63
CA LYS A 134 -6.33 31.61 -2.50
C LYS A 134 -7.66 31.28 -1.78
N ASN A 135 -8.67 32.14 -1.91
CA ASN A 135 -9.98 31.96 -1.30
C ASN A 135 -10.96 31.15 -2.17
N GLU A 136 -10.77 31.07 -3.49
CA GLU A 136 -11.70 30.36 -4.38
C GLU A 136 -11.33 28.87 -4.51
N LEU A 137 -10.04 28.53 -4.45
CA LEU A 137 -9.57 27.14 -4.43
C LEU A 137 -10.08 26.35 -3.21
N HIS A 138 -10.27 27.02 -2.07
CA HIS A 138 -10.79 26.42 -0.84
C HIS A 138 -12.32 26.32 -0.77
N LYS A 139 -13.06 26.99 -1.67
CA LYS A 139 -14.52 26.87 -1.72
C LYS A 139 -14.98 25.60 -2.44
N GLN A 140 -14.28 25.19 -3.50
CA GLN A 140 -14.63 23.96 -4.23
C GLN A 140 -14.45 22.68 -3.37
N ASP A 141 -13.47 22.66 -2.47
CA ASP A 141 -13.29 21.57 -1.51
C ASP A 141 -14.37 21.55 -0.40
N LYS A 142 -15.11 22.65 -0.19
CA LYS A 142 -16.14 22.75 0.85
C LYS A 142 -17.58 22.72 0.32
N SER A 143 -17.81 22.99 -0.96
CA SER A 143 -19.14 22.86 -1.58
C SER A 143 -19.42 21.45 -2.09
N SER A 144 -18.51 20.49 -1.91
CA SER A 144 -18.69 19.08 -2.29
C SER A 144 -19.06 18.16 -1.11
N ASP A 145 -19.22 18.68 0.10
CA ASP A 145 -19.38 17.86 1.31
C ASP A 145 -20.68 18.10 2.11
N ASP A 146 -21.63 18.95 1.69
CA ASP A 146 -22.78 19.21 2.57
C ASP A 146 -24.08 19.76 1.95
N GLU A 147 -24.53 19.31 0.77
CA GLU A 147 -25.98 19.28 0.45
C GLU A 147 -26.30 18.19 -0.59
N ASP A 148 -26.75 17.02 -0.12
CA ASP A 148 -27.93 16.34 -0.67
C ASP A 148 -28.33 15.12 0.19
N ASP A 149 -29.04 15.43 1.29
CA ASP A 149 -29.86 14.45 2.02
C ASP A 149 -31.32 14.88 1.91
N LYS A 150 -32.02 14.44 0.84
CA LYS A 150 -33.29 13.69 0.95
C LYS A 150 -33.96 13.36 -0.39
N LYS A 151 -34.23 12.05 -0.51
CA LYS A 151 -35.48 11.42 -1.00
C LYS A 151 -35.53 10.95 -2.46
N HIS A 152 -34.90 9.80 -2.71
CA HIS A 152 -35.47 8.79 -3.59
C HIS A 152 -35.80 7.52 -2.80
N LYS A 153 -37.09 7.22 -2.77
CA LYS A 153 -37.73 6.07 -2.14
C LYS A 153 -37.91 5.03 -3.24
N GLU A 154 -37.02 4.04 -3.31
CA GLU A 154 -37.27 2.81 -4.07
C GLU A 154 -36.89 1.60 -3.24
N GLU A 155 -37.78 0.62 -3.30
CA GLU A 155 -37.94 -0.49 -2.37
C GLU A 155 -36.82 -1.52 -2.51
N GLU A 156 -36.38 -2.06 -1.37
CA GLU A 156 -35.55 -3.27 -1.30
C GLU A 156 -36.32 -4.47 -1.88
N GLU A 157 -36.08 -4.79 -3.15
CA GLU A 157 -36.36 -6.11 -3.70
C GLU A 157 -35.25 -7.09 -3.26
N VAL A 158 -35.57 -7.83 -2.19
CA VAL A 158 -34.88 -9.04 -1.72
C VAL A 158 -34.51 -9.96 -2.91
N PRO A 159 -33.27 -10.45 -3.05
CA PRO A 159 -32.97 -11.45 -4.06
C PRO A 159 -33.65 -12.78 -3.69
N LYS A 160 -34.84 -13.01 -4.23
CA LYS A 160 -35.53 -14.30 -4.17
C LYS A 160 -34.66 -15.34 -4.86
N LYS A 161 -34.31 -16.40 -4.11
CA LYS A 161 -33.70 -17.64 -4.61
C LYS A 161 -34.43 -18.12 -5.87
N PRO A 162 -33.75 -18.48 -6.97
CA PRO A 162 -34.44 -19.15 -8.07
C PRO A 162 -34.88 -20.52 -7.57
N LYS A 163 -36.20 -20.70 -7.41
CA LYS A 163 -36.80 -22.01 -7.20
C LYS A 163 -36.38 -22.92 -8.36
N ALA A 164 -35.94 -24.12 -7.99
CA ALA A 164 -35.54 -25.17 -8.91
C ALA A 164 -36.66 -25.50 -9.90
N ALA A 165 -36.55 -25.00 -11.12
CA ALA A 165 -37.26 -25.56 -12.26
C ALA A 165 -36.48 -26.80 -12.73
N LYS A 166 -36.99 -27.99 -12.37
CA LYS A 166 -36.60 -29.24 -13.03
C LYS A 166 -36.99 -29.12 -14.51
N LYS A 167 -36.07 -28.68 -15.37
CA LYS A 167 -36.16 -28.94 -16.81
C LYS A 167 -35.33 -30.18 -17.13
N TYR A 168 -36.07 -31.27 -17.33
CA TYR A 168 -35.60 -32.50 -17.93
C TYR A 168 -34.99 -32.19 -19.30
N GLY A 169 -33.77 -32.69 -19.50
CA GLY A 169 -33.11 -32.93 -20.79
C GLY A 169 -33.28 -31.90 -21.90
N SER A 170 -32.29 -31.03 -22.09
CA SER A 170 -31.94 -30.58 -23.45
C SER A 170 -30.50 -30.99 -23.78
N LYS A 171 -30.41 -31.97 -24.68
CA LYS A 171 -29.19 -32.32 -25.42
C LYS A 171 -28.89 -31.13 -26.34
N SER A 172 -28.02 -30.23 -25.90
CA SER A 172 -27.35 -29.28 -26.78
C SER A 172 -25.86 -29.61 -26.75
N GLY A 173 -25.26 -29.84 -27.91
CA GLY A 173 -23.86 -30.25 -28.10
C GLY A 173 -22.81 -29.20 -27.71
N ALA A 174 -23.16 -28.22 -26.87
CA ALA A 174 -22.23 -27.24 -26.36
C ALA A 174 -21.42 -27.83 -25.20
N PRO A 175 -20.07 -27.80 -25.23
CA PRO A 175 -19.27 -28.30 -24.13
C PRO A 175 -19.57 -27.48 -22.86
N LYS A 176 -20.08 -28.14 -21.82
CA LYS A 176 -20.34 -27.52 -20.52
C LYS A 176 -19.06 -26.88 -20.00
N LYS A 177 -19.10 -25.58 -19.68
CA LYS A 177 -17.98 -24.87 -19.06
C LYS A 177 -17.59 -25.58 -17.77
N LYS A 178 -16.34 -26.04 -17.67
CA LYS A 178 -15.82 -26.70 -16.46
C LYS A 178 -15.84 -25.71 -15.30
N LYS A 179 -16.34 -26.14 -14.13
CA LYS A 179 -16.35 -25.32 -12.91
C LYS A 179 -14.90 -24.90 -12.57
N LYS A 180 -14.69 -23.60 -12.37
CA LYS A 180 -13.40 -23.06 -11.90
C LYS A 180 -13.08 -23.73 -10.56
N GLN A 181 -11.94 -24.40 -10.48
CA GLN A 181 -11.47 -25.01 -9.25
C GLN A 181 -10.88 -23.89 -8.38
N PHE A 182 -11.59 -23.49 -7.33
CA PHE A 182 -11.03 -22.62 -6.30
C PHE A 182 -9.86 -23.35 -5.66
N ARG A 183 -8.70 -22.71 -5.71
CA ARG A 183 -7.45 -23.23 -5.16
C ARG A 183 -6.92 -22.17 -4.22
N TYR A 184 -6.42 -22.62 -3.08
CA TYR A 184 -5.88 -21.77 -2.01
C TYR A 184 -4.54 -21.13 -2.37
N GLU A 185 -3.95 -21.52 -3.50
CA GLU A 185 -2.65 -21.06 -3.97
C GLU A 185 -2.73 -20.67 -5.45
N SER A 186 -1.92 -19.68 -5.83
CA SER A 186 -1.73 -19.30 -7.23
C SER A 186 -1.06 -20.43 -8.03
N LYS A 187 -1.13 -20.38 -9.36
CA LYS A 187 -0.44 -21.37 -10.22
C LYS A 187 1.06 -21.42 -9.97
N GLU A 188 1.66 -20.30 -9.56
CA GLU A 188 3.10 -20.16 -9.33
C GLU A 188 3.51 -20.73 -7.97
N GLU A 189 2.77 -20.38 -6.91
CA GLU A 189 2.94 -20.96 -5.57
C GLU A 189 2.87 -22.49 -5.63
N ARG A 190 1.89 -23.03 -6.36
CA ARG A 190 1.77 -24.46 -6.61
C ARG A 190 3.00 -25.09 -7.27
N LYS A 191 3.59 -24.41 -8.26
CA LYS A 191 4.78 -24.91 -8.94
C LYS A 191 5.95 -24.96 -7.96
N ILE A 192 6.07 -23.95 -7.10
CA ILE A 192 7.11 -23.86 -6.08
C ILE A 192 6.93 -24.96 -5.01
N THR A 193 5.72 -25.13 -4.47
CA THR A 193 5.40 -26.18 -3.47
C THR A 193 5.67 -27.56 -4.06
N ARG A 194 5.21 -27.85 -5.28
CA ARG A 194 5.46 -29.13 -5.97
C ARG A 194 6.95 -29.39 -6.20
N ARG A 195 7.75 -28.37 -6.53
CA ARG A 195 9.21 -28.49 -6.67
C ARG A 195 9.86 -28.82 -5.31
N LYS A 196 9.48 -28.10 -4.25
CA LYS A 196 9.97 -28.35 -2.88
C LYS A 196 9.63 -29.76 -2.40
N GLU A 197 8.40 -30.22 -2.60
CA GLU A 197 7.97 -31.58 -2.26
C GLU A 197 8.75 -32.65 -3.02
N ARG A 198 8.93 -32.48 -4.34
CA ARG A 198 9.71 -33.41 -5.16
C ARG A 198 11.16 -33.50 -4.68
N ALA A 199 11.79 -32.36 -4.38
CA ALA A 199 13.14 -32.33 -3.84
C ALA A 199 13.21 -33.04 -2.48
N GLY A 200 12.26 -32.78 -1.58
CA GLY A 200 12.17 -33.46 -0.28
C GLY A 200 11.98 -34.97 -0.40
N LYS A 201 11.10 -35.43 -1.31
CA LYS A 201 10.88 -36.86 -1.58
C LYS A 201 12.13 -37.53 -2.16
N LYS A 202 12.83 -36.87 -3.10
CA LYS A 202 14.08 -37.38 -3.67
C LYS A 202 15.17 -37.55 -2.60
N LYS A 203 15.37 -36.54 -1.73
CA LYS A 203 16.32 -36.62 -0.60
C LYS A 203 15.99 -37.75 0.36
N LYS A 204 14.70 -37.93 0.70
CA LYS A 204 14.26 -39.03 1.57
C LYS A 204 14.46 -40.40 0.92
N ALA A 205 14.32 -40.50 -0.40
CA ALA A 205 14.53 -41.74 -1.13
C ALA A 205 16.02 -42.12 -1.20
N SER A 206 16.92 -41.18 -1.50
CA SER A 206 18.36 -41.44 -1.50
C SER A 206 18.87 -41.84 -0.11
N ALA A 207 18.44 -41.14 0.95
CA ALA A 207 18.80 -41.48 2.33
C ALA A 207 18.29 -42.86 2.80
N ARG A 208 17.29 -43.43 2.11
CA ARG A 208 16.83 -44.80 2.36
C ARG A 208 17.62 -45.85 1.57
N GLN A 209 18.21 -45.48 0.44
CA GLN A 209 19.08 -46.36 -0.35
C GLN A 209 20.51 -46.42 0.22
N GLU A 210 20.95 -45.38 0.92
CA GLU A 210 22.28 -45.30 1.56
C GLU A 210 22.35 -45.97 2.94
N ARG A 211 21.24 -46.52 3.46
CA ARG A 211 21.18 -47.34 4.68
C ARG A 211 20.97 -48.80 4.33
#